data_AF-A0A2T4VEX7-F1
#
_entry.id   AF-A0A2T4VEX7-F1
#
_cell.length_a   1.000
_cell.length_b   1.000
_cell.length_c   1.000
_cell.angle_alpha   90.00
_cell.angle_beta   90.00
_cell.angle_gamma   90.00
#
_symmetry.space_group_name_H-M   'P 1'
#
loop_
_entity.id
_entity.type
_entity.pdbx_description
1 polymer ?
#
loop_
_entity_poly.entity_id
_entity_poly.type
_entity_poly.pdbx_seq_one_letter_code
_entity_poly.pdbx_strand_id
1 'polypeptide(L)'
;MSFQTCPTDIFEASAEHIWELLTTPRLYEEWVDARLLNGPERPLVAGDRLILGAGPGHRLKVVFDVLRLVPKEEVVLDVRLPFGVANHEVLRITPLGPRRCRVTYN
;
A
#
# COMPACT_ATOMS: atom_id res chain seq x y z
N MET A 1 27.04 -0.82 -4.17
CA MET A 1 25.85 -0.05 -4.59
C MET A 1 25.03 0.21 -3.34
N SER A 2 24.92 1.45 -2.91
CA SER A 2 23.99 1.86 -1.85
C SER A 2 22.76 2.48 -2.51
N PHE A 3 21.61 1.85 -2.38
CA PHE A 3 20.33 2.45 -2.76
C PHE A 3 19.88 3.31 -1.58
N GLN A 4 19.99 4.63 -1.72
CA GLN A 4 19.44 5.56 -0.74
C GLN A 4 17.99 5.84 -1.15
N THR A 5 17.05 5.12 -0.55
CA THR A 5 15.63 5.47 -0.64
C THR A 5 15.33 6.37 0.55
N CYS A 6 14.70 7.52 0.31
CA CYS A 6 14.07 8.25 1.42
C CYS A 6 12.78 7.48 1.72
N PRO A 7 12.59 6.91 2.92
CA PRO A 7 11.38 6.19 3.29
C PRO A 7 10.20 7.16 3.51
N THR A 8 10.17 8.28 2.82
CA THR A 8 9.19 9.34 2.98
C THR A 8 9.10 10.13 1.69
N ASP A 9 7.87 10.40 1.27
CA ASP A 9 7.58 11.25 0.11
C ASP A 9 6.47 12.26 0.42
N ILE A 10 6.39 13.32 -0.38
CA ILE A 10 5.34 14.34 -0.30
C ILE A 10 4.48 14.27 -1.56
N PHE A 11 3.19 14.05 -1.36
CA PHE A 11 2.20 13.98 -2.42
C PHE A 11 1.40 15.28 -2.49
N GLU A 12 1.21 15.80 -3.71
CA GLU A 12 0.28 16.90 -4.00
C GLU A 12 -1.17 16.38 -4.11
N ALA A 13 -1.59 15.67 -3.06
CA ALA A 13 -2.93 15.14 -2.87
C ALA A 13 -3.36 15.28 -1.39
N SER A 14 -4.66 15.28 -1.15
CA SER A 14 -5.19 15.25 0.23
C SER A 14 -4.91 13.90 0.90
N ALA A 15 -4.86 13.91 2.24
CA ALA A 15 -4.71 12.67 3.00
C ALA A 15 -5.89 11.71 2.77
N GLU A 16 -7.10 12.25 2.54
CA GLU A 16 -8.28 11.49 2.16
C GLU A 16 -8.07 10.70 0.86
N HIS A 17 -7.50 11.34 -0.15
CA HIS A 17 -7.29 10.69 -1.44
C HIS A 17 -6.23 9.60 -1.37
N ILE A 18 -5.11 9.86 -0.67
CA ILE A 18 -4.10 8.84 -0.42
C ILE A 18 -4.68 7.67 0.40
N TRP A 19 -5.49 7.97 1.42
CA TRP A 19 -6.17 6.94 2.20
C TRP A 19 -7.07 6.05 1.33
N GLU A 20 -7.86 6.66 0.44
CA GLU A 20 -8.72 5.93 -0.48
C GLU A 20 -7.92 4.99 -1.40
N LEU A 21 -6.81 5.48 -1.97
CA LEU A 21 -5.91 4.67 -2.81
C LEU A 21 -5.30 3.48 -2.05
N LEU A 22 -4.90 3.70 -0.80
CA LEU A 22 -4.27 2.66 0.04
C LEU A 22 -5.27 1.65 0.61
N THR A 23 -6.55 2.01 0.72
CA THR A 23 -7.55 1.15 1.37
C THR A 23 -8.58 0.57 0.42
N THR A 24 -8.56 0.94 -0.87
CA THR A 24 -9.51 0.42 -1.86
C THR A 24 -8.79 -0.57 -2.79
N PRO A 25 -9.03 -1.89 -2.66
CA PRO A 25 -8.28 -2.92 -3.39
C PRO A 25 -8.26 -2.73 -4.90
N ARG A 26 -9.40 -2.33 -5.48
CA ARG A 26 -9.52 -2.16 -6.94
C ARG A 26 -8.65 -1.03 -7.49
N LEU A 27 -8.29 -0.04 -6.67
CA LEU A 27 -7.45 1.09 -7.09
C LEU A 27 -5.97 0.71 -7.18
N TYR A 28 -5.54 -0.42 -6.60
CA TYR A 28 -4.12 -0.83 -6.66
C TYR A 28 -3.62 -1.05 -8.10
N GLU A 29 -4.49 -1.54 -8.99
CA GLU A 29 -4.12 -1.75 -10.40
C GLU A 29 -3.77 -0.44 -11.11
N GLU A 30 -4.22 0.70 -10.60
CA GLU A 30 -4.00 2.01 -11.22
C GLU A 30 -2.61 2.57 -10.93
N TRP A 31 -1.94 2.13 -9.86
CA TRP A 31 -0.71 2.77 -9.40
C TRP A 31 0.43 1.83 -8.98
N VAL A 32 0.17 0.53 -8.75
CA VAL A 32 1.18 -0.39 -8.19
C VAL A 32 1.90 -1.28 -9.22
N ASP A 33 1.61 -1.10 -10.52
CA ASP A 33 2.10 -1.96 -11.63
C ASP A 33 1.93 -3.47 -11.33
N ALA A 34 0.80 -3.81 -10.73
CA ALA A 34 0.39 -5.17 -10.42
C ALA A 34 -1.11 -5.33 -10.61
N ARG A 35 -1.55 -6.57 -10.84
CA ARG A 35 -2.96 -6.91 -11.00
C ARG A 35 -3.55 -7.43 -9.70
N LEU A 36 -4.76 -7.01 -9.33
CA LEU A 36 -5.49 -7.60 -8.23
C LEU A 36 -6.00 -8.98 -8.65
N LEU A 37 -5.45 -10.03 -8.01
CA LEU A 37 -5.87 -11.41 -8.25
C LEU A 37 -6.93 -11.86 -7.27
N ASN A 38 -6.85 -11.38 -6.02
CA ASN A 38 -7.83 -11.66 -4.97
C ASN A 38 -7.82 -10.55 -3.92
N GLY A 39 -9.00 -10.19 -3.42
CA GLY A 39 -9.20 -9.18 -2.40
C GLY A 39 -10.69 -8.86 -2.24
N PRO A 40 -11.07 -8.13 -1.17
CA PRO A 40 -12.45 -7.73 -0.98
C PRO A 40 -12.90 -6.69 -2.02
N GLU A 41 -14.19 -6.66 -2.32
CA GLU A 41 -14.79 -5.62 -3.18
C GLU A 41 -15.15 -4.33 -2.42
N ARG A 42 -14.98 -4.37 -1.10
CA ARG A 42 -15.17 -3.25 -0.17
C ARG A 42 -13.80 -2.68 0.25
N PRO A 43 -13.76 -1.49 0.87
CA PRO A 43 -12.56 -0.99 1.53
C PRO A 43 -11.99 -2.01 2.53
N LEU A 44 -10.67 -1.99 2.66
CA LEU A 44 -9.92 -2.87 3.54
C LEU A 44 -10.28 -2.64 5.00
N VAL A 45 -10.32 -3.72 5.75
CA VAL A 45 -10.36 -3.73 7.22
C VAL A 45 -9.22 -4.59 7.75
N ALA A 46 -8.86 -4.40 9.02
CA ALA A 46 -7.87 -5.24 9.67
C ALA A 46 -8.29 -6.73 9.60
N GLY A 47 -7.32 -7.59 9.27
CA GLY A 47 -7.52 -9.02 9.04
C GLY A 47 -7.81 -9.39 7.57
N ASP A 48 -8.06 -8.42 6.69
CA ASP A 48 -8.20 -8.71 5.25
C ASP A 48 -6.86 -9.18 4.65
N ARG A 49 -6.96 -9.90 3.53
CA ARG A 49 -5.81 -10.37 2.77
C ARG A 49 -5.99 -10.11 1.29
N LEU A 50 -4.98 -9.51 0.66
CA LEU A 50 -4.94 -9.26 -0.78
C LEU A 50 -3.85 -10.11 -1.45
N ILE A 51 -4.08 -10.46 -2.70
CA ILE A 51 -3.10 -11.10 -3.57
C ILE A 51 -2.99 -10.27 -4.84
N LEU A 52 -1.80 -9.74 -5.07
CA LEU A 52 -1.43 -9.01 -6.28
C LEU A 52 -0.53 -9.90 -7.15
N GLY A 53 -0.69 -9.78 -8.47
CA GLY A 53 0.14 -10.44 -9.47
C GLY A 53 1.01 -9.41 -10.20
N ALA A 54 2.33 -9.53 -10.01
CA ALA A 54 3.34 -8.65 -10.60
C ALA A 54 4.21 -9.38 -11.63
N GLY A 55 5.04 -8.60 -12.33
CA GLY A 55 5.98 -9.10 -13.33
C GLY A 55 5.31 -9.69 -14.59
N PRO A 56 6.09 -10.33 -15.49
CA PRO A 56 5.59 -10.82 -16.77
C PRO A 56 4.40 -11.78 -16.60
N GLY A 57 3.25 -11.39 -17.15
CA GLY A 57 2.01 -12.16 -17.06
C GLY A 57 1.44 -12.30 -15.65
N HIS A 58 1.81 -11.42 -14.71
CA HIS A 58 1.28 -11.40 -13.33
C HIS A 58 1.55 -12.68 -12.53
N ARG A 59 2.64 -13.38 -12.86
CA ARG A 59 2.96 -14.69 -12.28
C ARG A 59 3.65 -14.60 -10.92
N LEU A 60 4.24 -13.45 -10.60
CA LEU A 60 4.87 -13.21 -9.32
C LEU A 60 3.81 -12.74 -8.33
N LYS A 61 3.48 -13.59 -7.34
CA LYS A 61 2.49 -13.26 -6.33
C LYS A 61 3.11 -12.40 -5.25
N VAL A 62 2.46 -11.27 -4.96
CA VAL A 62 2.70 -10.46 -3.77
C VAL A 62 1.46 -10.56 -2.90
N VAL A 63 1.65 -10.87 -1.62
CA VAL A 63 0.55 -11.08 -0.69
C VAL A 63 0.60 -10.00 0.37
N PHE A 64 -0.51 -9.30 0.58
CA PHE A 64 -0.65 -8.29 1.61
C PHE A 64 -1.57 -8.85 2.69
N ASP A 65 -1.09 -8.92 3.91
CA ASP A 65 -1.89 -9.26 5.09
C ASP A 65 -2.12 -7.95 5.87
N VAL A 66 -3.37 -7.50 5.97
CA VAL A 66 -3.72 -6.21 6.58
C VAL A 66 -3.78 -6.37 8.10
N LEU A 67 -2.84 -5.75 8.81
CA LEU A 67 -2.73 -5.92 10.26
C LEU A 67 -3.51 -4.86 11.03
N ARG A 68 -3.38 -3.59 10.64
CA ARG A 68 -4.03 -2.46 11.31
C ARG A 68 -4.31 -1.33 10.34
N LEU A 69 -5.42 -0.63 10.56
CA LEU A 69 -5.81 0.57 9.84
C LEU A 69 -6.27 1.61 10.86
N VAL A 70 -5.62 2.77 10.89
CA VAL A 70 -6.06 3.97 11.63
C VAL A 70 -6.58 4.97 10.59
N PRO A 71 -7.89 5.26 10.57
CA PRO A 71 -8.51 6.06 9.51
C PRO A 71 -7.74 7.34 9.16
N LYS A 72 -7.31 7.43 7.90
CA LYS A 72 -6.57 8.57 7.30
C LYS A 72 -5.18 8.84 7.88
N GLU A 73 -4.68 7.99 8.77
CA GLU A 73 -3.43 8.22 9.49
C GLU A 73 -2.42 7.11 9.26
N GLU A 74 -2.82 5.84 9.37
CA GLU A 74 -1.87 4.73 9.38
C GLU A 74 -2.43 3.45 8.74
N VAL A 75 -1.59 2.77 7.96
CA VAL A 75 -1.84 1.44 7.40
C VAL A 75 -0.65 0.54 7.74
N VAL A 76 -0.92 -0.58 8.42
CA VAL A 76 0.09 -1.56 8.80
C VAL A 76 -0.19 -2.87 8.07
N LEU A 77 0.80 -3.35 7.32
CA LEU A 77 0.70 -4.54 6.47
C LEU A 77 1.90 -5.44 6.70
N ASP A 78 1.68 -6.75 6.59
CA ASP A 78 2.77 -7.66 6.24
C ASP A 78 2.70 -7.96 4.74
N VAL A 79 3.75 -7.61 4.02
CA VAL A 79 3.88 -7.83 2.58
C VAL A 79 4.84 -8.98 2.33
N ARG A 80 4.33 -10.06 1.74
CA ARG A 80 5.14 -11.21 1.31
C ARG A 80 5.36 -11.14 -0.19
N LEU A 81 6.61 -10.95 -0.57
CA LEU A 81 7.06 -10.91 -1.95
C LEU A 81 7.57 -12.29 -2.39
N PRO A 82 7.79 -12.50 -3.70
CA PRO A 82 8.44 -13.69 -4.19
C PRO A 82 9.81 -13.96 -3.55
N PHE A 83 10.27 -15.21 -3.66
CA PHE A 83 11.61 -15.65 -3.21
C PHE A 83 11.85 -15.57 -1.70
N GLY A 84 10.78 -15.58 -0.90
CA GLY A 84 10.88 -15.63 0.57
C GLY A 84 11.14 -14.27 1.23
N VAL A 85 11.06 -13.17 0.47
CA VAL A 85 11.18 -11.82 1.01
C VAL A 85 9.88 -11.43 1.71
N ALA A 86 10.00 -10.96 2.95
CA ALA A 86 8.90 -10.39 3.71
C ALA A 86 9.26 -8.97 4.14
N ASN A 87 8.28 -8.08 4.09
CA ASN A 87 8.38 -6.70 4.52
C ASN A 87 7.25 -6.42 5.51
N HIS A 88 7.59 -5.93 6.69
CA HIS A 88 6.61 -5.39 7.62
C HIS A 88 6.51 -3.90 7.32
N GLU A 89 5.40 -3.48 6.73
CA GLU A 89 5.23 -2.13 6.20
C GLU A 89 4.28 -1.31 7.08
N VAL A 90 4.76 -0.16 7.56
CA VAL A 90 3.99 0.84 8.29
C VAL A 90 3.93 2.13 7.49
N LEU A 91 2.82 2.34 6.79
CA LEU A 91 2.51 3.56 6.06
C LEU A 91 1.86 4.58 7.00
N ARG A 92 2.43 5.78 7.09
CA ARG A 92 1.86 6.90 7.84
C ARG A 92 1.56 8.08 6.93
N ILE A 93 0.31 8.54 6.96
CA ILE A 93 -0.16 9.70 6.20
C ILE A 93 -0.23 10.89 7.16
N THR A 94 0.53 11.95 6.87
CA THR A 94 0.53 13.20 7.64
C THR A 94 0.04 14.34 6.74
N PRO A 95 -1.14 14.93 6.99
CA PRO A 95 -1.58 16.11 6.26
C PRO A 95 -0.60 17.27 6.40
N LEU A 96 -0.25 17.93 5.30
CA LEU A 96 0.54 19.17 5.26
C LEU A 96 -0.31 20.38 4.83
N GLY A 97 -1.58 20.15 4.51
CA GLY A 97 -2.54 21.12 4.03
C GLY A 97 -3.73 20.43 3.36
N PRO A 98 -4.67 21.19 2.77
CA PRO A 98 -5.90 20.63 2.20
C PRO A 98 -5.68 19.80 0.91
N ARG A 99 -4.55 19.98 0.22
CA ARG A 99 -4.22 19.28 -1.04
C ARG A 99 -2.80 18.71 -1.04
N ARG A 100 -2.23 18.52 0.14
CA ARG A 100 -0.85 18.09 0.29
C ARG A 100 -0.69 17.24 1.53
N CYS A 101 0.01 16.12 1.40
CA CYS A 101 0.33 15.26 2.54
C CYS A 101 1.71 14.63 2.37
N ARG A 102 2.28 14.20 3.49
CA ARG A 102 3.48 13.39 3.55
C ARG A 102 3.08 11.94 3.80
N VAL A 103 3.70 11.01 3.09
CA VAL A 103 3.59 9.57 3.40
C VAL A 103 4.96 9.07 3.81
N THR A 104 5.04 8.41 4.96
CA THR A 104 6.24 7.75 5.46
C THR A 104 6.03 6.24 5.43
N TYR A 105 7.03 5.51 4.95
CA TYR A 105 7.10 4.06 4.78
C TYR A 105 8.09 3.53 5.85
N ASN A 106 7.76 2.53 6.67
CA ASN A 106 8.73 1.96 7.64
C ASN A 106 8.64 0.45 7.73
#